data_AF-A0A920TDN6-F1
#
_entry.id   AF-A0A920TDN6-F1
#
_cell.length_a   1.000
_cell.length_b   1.000
_cell.length_c   1.000
_cell.angle_alpha   90.00
_cell.angle_beta   90.00
_cell.angle_gamma   90.00
#
_symmetry.space_group_name_H-M   'P 1'
#
loop_
_entity.id
_entity.type
_entity.pdbx_description
1 polymer ?
#
loop_
_entity_poly.entity_id
_entity_poly.type
_entity_poly.pdbx_seq_one_letter_code
_entity_poly.pdbx_strand_id
1 'polypeptide(L)' 'MAMEYSSASILDLPDVEEEIVANPSISVAESSENYGRFVIGPLDPGYGVTLGNPLRRVLYNSWVGVQ' A
#
# COMPACT_ATOMS: atom_id res chain seq x y z
N MET A 1 24.02 25.35 -39.36
CA MET A 1 23.36 24.04 -39.44
C MET A 1 22.31 24.01 -38.33
N ALA A 2 21.12 24.56 -38.62
CA ALA A 2 20.01 24.52 -37.69
C ALA A 2 19.42 23.11 -37.76
N MET A 3 19.50 22.36 -36.66
CA MET A 3 18.83 21.07 -36.60
C MET A 3 17.33 21.32 -36.52
N GLU A 4 16.59 20.75 -37.46
CA GLU A 4 15.12 20.81 -37.48
C GLU A 4 14.59 19.95 -36.33
N TYR A 5 14.29 20.58 -35.20
CA TYR A 5 13.52 19.96 -34.11
C TYR A 5 12.01 19.95 -34.38
N SER A 6 11.57 20.29 -35.61
CA SER A 6 10.16 20.50 -35.94
C SER A 6 9.41 19.23 -36.38
N SER A 7 10.03 18.04 -36.29
CA SER A 7 9.44 16.79 -36.74
C SER A 7 9.44 15.68 -35.68
N ALA A 8 9.64 16.01 -34.40
CA ALA A 8 9.17 15.13 -33.34
C ALA A 8 7.66 15.34 -33.19
N SER A 9 6.87 14.54 -33.90
CA SER A 9 5.43 14.52 -33.72
C SER A 9 5.12 14.23 -32.25
N ILE A 10 4.18 14.97 -31.67
CA ILE A 10 3.68 14.77 -30.29
C ILE A 10 3.24 13.31 -30.02
N LEU A 11 3.04 12.53 -31.07
CA LEU A 11 2.70 11.10 -31.11
C LEU A 11 3.86 10.14 -30.80
N ASP A 12 5.09 10.63 -30.62
CA ASP A 12 6.28 9.80 -30.31
C ASP A 12 6.58 9.73 -28.79
N LEU A 13 5.68 10.26 -27.97
CA LEU A 13 5.72 10.03 -26.52
C LEU A 13 5.28 8.59 -26.26
N PRO A 14 6.04 7.80 -25.47
CA PRO A 14 5.58 6.49 -25.06
C PRO A 14 4.25 6.68 -24.33
N ASP A 15 3.25 5.84 -24.65
CA ASP A 15 2.01 5.76 -23.91
C ASP A 15 2.37 5.62 -22.43
N VAL A 16 2.03 6.64 -21.63
CA VAL A 16 2.24 6.59 -20.18
C VAL A 16 1.21 5.59 -19.67
N GLU A 17 1.62 4.33 -19.58
CA GLU A 17 0.85 3.31 -18.89
C GLU A 17 0.71 3.77 -17.44
N GLU A 18 -0.47 4.30 -17.08
CA GLU A 18 -0.77 4.62 -15.68
C GLU A 18 -0.71 3.31 -14.90
N GLU A 19 0.34 3.15 -14.10
CA GLU A 19 0.46 2.04 -13.17
C GLU A 19 -0.70 2.13 -12.17
N ILE A 20 -1.60 1.15 -12.21
CA ILE A 20 -2.71 1.05 -11.26
C ILE A 20 -2.19 0.71 -9.87
N VAL A 21 -1.81 1.73 -9.10
CA VAL A 21 -1.46 1.59 -7.69
C VAL A 21 -2.73 1.32 -6.90
N ALA A 22 -2.96 0.06 -6.55
CA ALA A 22 -4.08 -0.35 -5.74
C ALA A 22 -3.95 0.18 -4.31
N ASN A 23 -4.99 0.83 -3.80
CA ASN A 23 -5.01 1.37 -2.44
C ASN A 23 -4.97 0.24 -1.40
N PRO A 24 -4.22 0.42 -0.29
CA PRO A 24 -4.18 -0.56 0.78
C PRO A 24 -5.55 -0.69 1.44
N SER A 25 -6.00 -1.93 1.62
CA SER A 25 -7.26 -2.27 2.25
C SER A 25 -7.05 -3.26 3.39
N ILE A 26 -8.01 -3.32 4.32
CA ILE A 26 -8.04 -4.33 5.39
C ILE A 26 -9.24 -5.27 5.16
N SER A 27 -9.00 -6.55 5.33
CA SER A 27 -10.02 -7.60 5.25
C SER A 27 -9.93 -8.52 6.47
N VAL A 28 -11.08 -9.08 6.88
CA VAL A 28 -11.16 -10.06 7.97
C VAL A 28 -11.05 -11.44 7.35
N ALA A 29 -10.01 -12.18 7.71
CA ALA A 29 -9.81 -13.55 7.28
C ALA A 29 -10.49 -14.54 8.24
N GLU A 30 -10.49 -14.26 9.54
CA GLU A 30 -11.12 -15.10 10.56
C GLU A 30 -11.54 -14.25 11.76
N SER A 31 -12.68 -14.59 12.37
CA SER A 31 -13.14 -13.95 13.61
C SER A 31 -13.91 -14.95 14.46
N SER A 32 -13.49 -15.06 15.70
CA SER A 32 -14.17 -15.77 16.79
C SER A 32 -14.23 -14.88 18.02
N GLU A 33 -14.77 -15.39 19.13
CA GLU A 33 -14.93 -14.63 20.38
C GLU A 33 -13.60 -14.08 20.91
N ASN A 34 -12.53 -14.87 20.83
CA ASN A 34 -11.22 -14.55 21.43
C ASN A 34 -10.07 -14.51 20.40
N TYR A 35 -10.38 -14.61 19.11
CA TYR A 35 -9.37 -14.61 18.05
C TYR A 35 -9.86 -13.85 16.81
N GLY A 36 -8.97 -13.06 16.23
CA GLY A 36 -9.22 -12.38 14.95
C GLY A 36 -7.98 -12.44 14.08
N ARG A 37 -8.18 -12.72 12.79
CA ARG A 37 -7.14 -12.68 11.75
C ARG A 37 -7.52 -11.65 10.71
N PHE A 38 -6.64 -10.69 10.49
CA PHE A 38 -6.82 -9.60 9.52
C PHE A 38 -5.72 -9.64 8.46
N VAL A 39 -6.09 -9.34 7.22
CA VAL A 39 -5.17 -9.25 6.09
C VAL A 39 -5.20 -7.82 5.58
N ILE A 40 -4.02 -7.20 5.52
CA ILE A 40 -3.85 -5.84 5.01
C ILE A 40 -3.07 -5.92 3.71
N GLY A 41 -3.62 -5.34 2.64
CA GLY A 41 -2.96 -5.30 1.34
C GLY A 41 -3.79 -4.64 0.24
N PRO A 42 -3.18 -4.40 -0.92
CA PRO A 42 -1.75 -4.61 -1.22
C PRO A 42 -0.86 -3.58 -0.49
N LEU A 43 0.38 -3.96 -0.21
CA LEU A 43 1.39 -3.11 0.44
C LEU A 43 2.69 -3.16 -0.34
N ASP A 44 3.39 -2.04 -0.41
CA ASP A 44 4.71 -1.98 -0.99
C ASP A 44 5.71 -2.85 -0.18
N PRO A 45 6.75 -3.39 -0.85
CA PRO A 45 7.79 -4.14 -0.18
C PRO A 45 8.35 -3.39 1.05
N GLY A 46 8.42 -4.08 2.18
CA GLY A 46 8.92 -3.54 3.45
C GLY A 46 7.85 -2.95 4.37
N TYR A 47 6.71 -2.47 3.84
CA TYR A 47 5.66 -1.86 4.68
C TYR A 47 5.01 -2.84 5.65
N GLY A 48 4.98 -4.14 5.33
CA GLY A 48 4.48 -5.16 6.24
C GLY A 48 5.21 -5.19 7.58
N VAL A 49 6.53 -4.99 7.59
CA VAL A 49 7.33 -4.95 8.82
C VAL A 49 7.19 -3.59 9.52
N THR A 50 7.22 -2.50 8.73
CA THR A 50 7.05 -1.13 9.21
C THR A 50 5.74 -0.94 9.96
N LEU A 51 4.65 -1.53 9.47
CA LEU A 51 3.32 -1.44 10.10
C LEU A 51 3.08 -2.55 11.13
N GLY A 52 3.57 -3.76 10.89
CA GLY A 52 3.23 -4.94 11.69
C GLY A 52 3.72 -4.86 13.14
N ASN A 53 4.98 -4.49 13.37
CA ASN A 53 5.53 -4.45 14.73
C ASN A 53 4.89 -3.33 15.58
N PRO A 54 4.70 -2.09 15.08
CA PRO A 54 3.94 -1.08 15.80
C PRO A 54 2.49 -1.48 16.07
N LEU A 55 1.76 -2.04 15.09
CA LEU A 55 0.38 -2.50 15.27
C LEU A 55 0.27 -3.52 16.41
N ARG A 56 1.18 -4.51 16.43
CA ARG A 56 1.26 -5.48 17.52
C ARG A 56 1.41 -4.79 18.88
N ARG A 57 2.35 -3.84 19.00
CA ARG A 57 2.58 -3.11 20.26
C ARG A 57 1.38 -2.27 20.67
N VAL A 58 0.72 -1.60 19.74
CA VAL A 58 -0.49 -0.82 20.04
C VAL A 58 -1.57 -1.75 20.55
N LEU A 59 -1.89 -2.83 19.84
CA LEU A 59 -2.94 -3.77 20.23
C LEU A 59 -2.71 -4.38 21.63
N TYR A 60 -1.46 -4.67 22.01
CA TYR A 60 -1.15 -5.20 23.34
C TYR A 60 -1.15 -4.13 24.44
N ASN A 61 -0.69 -2.90 24.16
CA ASN A 61 -0.50 -1.88 25.20
C ASN A 61 -1.65 -0.87 25.29
N SER A 62 -2.53 -0.78 24.28
CA SER A 62 -3.67 0.12 24.28
C SER A 62 -4.88 -0.43 25.02
N TRP A 63 -4.80 -1.67 25.49
CA TRP A 63 -5.80 -2.23 26.39
C TRP A 63 -5.68 -1.57 27.76
N VAL A 64 -6.56 -0.58 28.00
CA VAL A 64 -6.81 -0.04 29.33
C VAL A 64 -7.56 -1.11 30.10
N GLY A 65 -6.84 -1.84 30.95
CA GLY A 65 -7.46 -2.70 31.96
C GLY A 65 -8.18 -1.83 32.99
N VAL A 66 -9.39 -2.21 33.37
CA VAL A 66 -10.03 -1.66 34.57
C VAL A 66 -9.27 -2.26 35.75
N GLN A 67 -8.46 -1.45 36.45
CA GLN A 67 -7.94 -1.80 37.76
C GLN A 67 -9.05 -1.80 38.81
#